data_AF-A0A8K0GBK3-F1
#
_entry.id   AF-A0A8K0GBK3-F1
#
_cell.length_a   1.000
_cell.length_b   1.000
_cell.length_c   1.000
_cell.angle_alpha   90.00
_cell.angle_beta   90.00
_cell.angle_gamma   90.00
#
_symmetry.space_group_name_H-M   'P 1'
#
loop_
_entity.id
_entity.type
_entity.pdbx_description
1 polymer ?
#
loop_
_entity_poly.entity_id
_entity_poly.type
_entity_poly.pdbx_seq_one_letter_code
_entity_poly.pdbx_strand_id
1 'polypeptide(L)'
;MSSPFAQTINSETPKTNKAMSTGKSNKEKQILKIVTWNIQGLNKEGKLKESVQELHKYDIDILAVQEINAKGTAITSFKKYIWCIGGGVRNKLGTGFIIKEKLKNKIVDYRIINERLSVIRIKGKCRKLTILNVHAFTEETGEDTKQTFYDTIEESPNNVASFDMKIIIIGDFNAKIGKEERNYEIAGKESLRRKSNKNGQRLIDLAPGNRMIIKTIHLKHKDIHKQTWISPDKKTLNQIYHLLIEKKNMQNVS
;
A
#
# COMPACT_ATOMS: atom_id res chain seq x y z
N MET A 1 -7.23 5.86 18.04
CA MET A 1 -7.96 5.79 16.76
C MET A 1 -6.92 5.71 15.64
N SER A 2 -7.01 4.72 14.75
CA SER A 2 -6.22 4.69 13.51
C SER A 2 -6.97 5.47 12.43
N SER A 3 -6.36 6.52 11.88
CA SER A 3 -6.90 7.24 10.74
C SER A 3 -6.47 6.57 9.42
N PRO A 4 -7.28 6.61 8.35
CA PRO A 4 -6.88 6.13 7.04
C PRO A 4 -5.62 6.86 6.55
N PHE A 5 -4.66 6.13 5.98
CA PHE A 5 -3.49 6.72 5.35
C PHE A 5 -3.69 6.75 3.83
N ALA A 6 -3.87 7.94 3.28
CA ALA A 6 -4.17 8.14 1.87
C ALA A 6 -2.95 8.64 1.09
N GLN A 7 -2.69 8.03 -0.08
CA GLN A 7 -1.77 8.55 -1.08
C GLN A 7 -2.46 8.57 -2.46
N THR A 8 -2.01 9.43 -3.37
CA THR A 8 -2.55 9.44 -4.74
C THR A 8 -1.48 8.88 -5.68
N ILE A 9 -1.87 7.88 -6.48
CA ILE A 9 -0.94 7.17 -7.35
C ILE A 9 -1.36 7.39 -8.81
N ASN A 10 -0.54 8.12 -9.54
CA ASN A 10 -0.63 8.23 -10.98
C ASN A 10 -0.14 6.92 -11.61
N SER A 11 -0.96 6.34 -12.48
CA SER A 11 -0.61 5.08 -13.15
C SER A 11 0.37 5.26 -14.34
N GLU A 12 0.79 6.49 -14.65
CA GLU A 12 1.56 6.84 -15.84
C GLU A 12 3.02 7.18 -15.53
N THR A 13 3.97 6.79 -16.39
CA THR A 13 5.36 7.28 -16.39
C THR A 13 5.47 8.53 -17.29
N PRO A 14 6.22 9.58 -16.92
CA PRO A 14 6.60 10.62 -17.87
C PRO A 14 7.40 9.97 -19.00
N LYS A 15 7.04 10.28 -20.25
CA LYS A 15 7.88 9.92 -21.40
C LYS A 15 9.24 10.61 -21.19
N THR A 16 10.32 9.84 -21.23
CA THR A 16 11.65 10.42 -21.44
C THR A 16 11.62 11.18 -22.76
N ASN A 17 11.92 12.47 -22.73
CA ASN A 17 12.00 13.31 -23.92
C ASN A 17 13.04 12.73 -24.89
N LYS A 18 12.57 12.08 -25.96
CA LYS A 18 13.28 11.98 -27.24
C LYS A 18 12.39 12.63 -28.31
N ALA A 19 13.06 13.33 -29.22
CA ALA A 19 12.58 14.47 -29.99
C ALA A 19 11.38 14.23 -30.93
N MET A 20 10.71 15.36 -31.22
CA MET A 20 9.81 15.73 -32.33
C MET A 20 9.15 14.61 -33.16
N SER A 21 7.82 14.48 -33.00
CA SER A 21 6.91 14.53 -34.16
C SER A 21 5.52 15.03 -33.72
N THR A 22 4.89 15.73 -34.65
CA THR A 22 3.66 16.52 -34.53
C THR A 22 2.41 15.64 -34.35
N GLY A 23 1.56 16.03 -33.39
CA GLY A 23 0.29 15.35 -33.10
C GLY A 23 -0.02 15.28 -31.61
N LYS A 24 -0.30 16.42 -30.95
CA LYS A 24 -0.74 16.44 -29.55
C LYS A 24 -2.19 15.96 -29.45
N SER A 25 -2.42 14.65 -29.41
CA SER A 25 -3.63 14.13 -28.77
C SER A 25 -3.47 14.35 -27.26
N ASN A 26 -4.23 15.27 -26.68
CA ASN A 26 -4.23 15.56 -25.25
C ASN A 26 -4.94 14.41 -24.51
N LYS A 27 -4.26 13.25 -24.39
CA LYS A 27 -4.80 12.07 -23.73
C LYS A 27 -4.82 12.32 -22.22
N GLU A 28 -6.00 12.48 -21.64
CA GLU A 28 -6.19 12.64 -20.19
C GLU A 28 -5.46 11.55 -19.41
N LYS A 29 -4.78 11.98 -18.33
CA LYS A 29 -4.01 11.09 -17.46
C LYS A 29 -4.94 10.22 -16.64
N GLN A 30 -4.74 8.90 -16.62
CA GLN A 30 -5.50 8.05 -15.71
C GLN A 30 -4.85 8.07 -14.32
N ILE A 31 -5.43 8.86 -13.41
CA ILE A 31 -5.05 8.94 -12.00
C ILE A 31 -5.87 7.90 -11.22
N LEU A 32 -5.21 7.13 -10.34
CA LEU A 32 -5.88 6.21 -9.41
C LEU A 32 -5.65 6.67 -7.97
N LYS A 33 -6.72 6.86 -7.22
CA LYS A 33 -6.60 7.16 -5.79
C LYS A 33 -6.52 5.87 -4.98
N ILE A 34 -5.31 5.56 -4.49
CA ILE A 34 -5.01 4.30 -3.79
C ILE A 34 -4.68 4.60 -2.33
N VAL A 35 -5.54 4.14 -1.43
CA VAL A 35 -5.45 4.42 0.01
C VAL A 35 -5.18 3.12 0.76
N THR A 36 -4.55 3.20 1.94
CA THR A 36 -4.45 2.06 2.86
C THR A 36 -5.04 2.39 4.22
N TRP A 37 -5.69 1.42 4.86
CA TRP A 37 -6.29 1.61 6.17
C TRP A 37 -6.38 0.32 6.97
N ASN A 38 -5.80 0.32 8.17
CA ASN A 38 -6.09 -0.66 9.20
C ASN A 38 -7.45 -0.30 9.84
N ILE A 39 -8.48 -1.07 9.47
CA ILE A 39 -9.87 -0.81 9.87
C ILE A 39 -10.22 -1.33 11.27
N GLN A 40 -9.33 -2.14 11.88
CA GLN A 40 -9.51 -2.69 13.23
C GLN A 40 -10.83 -3.46 13.43
N GLY A 41 -11.23 -4.24 12.42
CA GLY A 41 -12.36 -5.16 12.45
C GLY A 41 -13.62 -4.61 11.80
N LEU A 42 -13.98 -5.19 10.65
CA LEU A 42 -15.19 -4.85 9.88
C LEU A 42 -16.48 -5.29 10.59
N ASN A 43 -16.41 -6.33 11.43
CA ASN A 43 -17.53 -6.87 12.18
C ASN A 43 -17.99 -5.97 13.34
N LYS A 44 -17.22 -4.92 13.68
CA LYS A 44 -17.64 -3.94 14.68
C LYS A 44 -18.84 -3.17 14.16
N GLU A 45 -19.81 -2.92 15.04
CA GLU A 45 -21.02 -2.19 14.69
C GLU A 45 -20.68 -0.83 14.07
N GLY A 46 -21.34 -0.51 12.96
CA GLY A 46 -21.13 0.74 12.22
C GLY A 46 -19.87 0.82 11.35
N LYS A 47 -18.86 -0.05 11.52
CA LYS A 47 -17.57 0.06 10.80
C LYS A 47 -17.70 -0.08 9.29
N LEU A 48 -18.58 -0.97 8.82
CA LEU A 48 -18.88 -1.11 7.40
C LEU A 48 -19.45 0.19 6.81
N LYS A 49 -20.37 0.84 7.54
CA LYS A 49 -20.99 2.10 7.12
C LYS A 49 -19.98 3.25 7.12
N GLU A 50 -19.17 3.37 8.16
CA GLU A 50 -18.06 4.33 8.25
C GLU A 50 -17.10 4.16 7.07
N SER A 51 -16.73 2.91 6.76
CA SER A 51 -15.81 2.63 5.65
C SER A 51 -16.37 3.09 4.31
N VAL A 52 -17.65 2.83 4.04
CA VAL A 52 -18.33 3.31 2.83
C VAL A 52 -18.40 4.84 2.79
N GLN A 53 -18.65 5.50 3.93
CA GLN A 53 -18.68 6.97 4.00
C GLN A 53 -17.32 7.57 3.66
N GLU A 54 -16.23 7.05 4.22
CA GLU A 54 -14.87 7.53 3.93
C GLU A 54 -14.46 7.28 2.47
N LEU A 55 -14.82 6.12 1.91
CA LEU A 55 -14.62 5.80 0.50
C LEU A 55 -15.29 6.83 -0.42
N HIS A 56 -16.54 7.20 -0.14
CA HIS A 56 -17.27 8.22 -0.91
C HIS A 56 -16.71 9.63 -0.70
N LYS A 57 -16.48 10.02 0.56
CA LYS A 57 -15.99 11.36 0.94
C LYS A 57 -14.68 11.71 0.25
N TYR A 58 -13.78 10.74 0.13
CA TYR A 58 -12.48 10.94 -0.50
C TYR A 58 -12.42 10.44 -1.94
N ASP A 59 -13.52 10.00 -2.53
CA ASP A 59 -13.58 9.43 -3.89
C ASP A 59 -12.50 8.35 -4.15
N ILE A 60 -12.29 7.45 -3.19
CA ILE A 60 -11.21 6.46 -3.25
C ILE A 60 -11.50 5.44 -4.36
N ASP A 61 -10.52 5.17 -5.22
CA ASP A 61 -10.67 4.18 -6.29
C ASP A 61 -10.35 2.76 -5.81
N ILE A 62 -9.28 2.62 -5.02
CA ILE A 62 -8.83 1.35 -4.44
C ILE A 62 -8.39 1.62 -3.00
N LEU A 63 -8.97 0.89 -2.05
CA LEU A 63 -8.58 0.92 -0.64
C LEU A 63 -7.99 -0.44 -0.26
N ALA A 64 -6.71 -0.46 0.09
CA ALA A 64 -6.05 -1.59 0.74
C ALA A 64 -6.43 -1.61 2.23
N VAL A 65 -7.07 -2.68 2.70
CA VAL A 65 -7.53 -2.79 4.10
C VAL A 65 -6.77 -3.86 4.87
N GLN A 66 -6.49 -3.58 6.14
CA GLN A 66 -5.86 -4.51 7.10
C GLN A 66 -6.74 -4.67 8.35
N GLU A 67 -6.52 -5.76 9.11
CA GLU A 67 -7.30 -6.16 10.28
C GLU A 67 -8.81 -6.23 10.02
N ILE A 68 -9.19 -6.99 8.99
CA ILE A 68 -10.59 -7.12 8.62
C ILE A 68 -11.40 -7.87 9.69
N ASN A 69 -10.78 -8.82 10.38
CA ASN A 69 -11.39 -9.67 11.42
C ASN A 69 -12.68 -10.37 10.94
N ALA A 70 -12.75 -10.70 9.65
CA ALA A 70 -13.85 -11.46 9.05
C ALA A 70 -13.50 -12.95 8.94
N LYS A 71 -14.51 -13.79 8.65
CA LYS A 71 -14.32 -15.23 8.43
C LYS A 71 -14.14 -15.52 6.94
N GLY A 72 -13.07 -16.24 6.60
CA GLY A 72 -12.83 -16.73 5.24
C GLY A 72 -12.58 -15.63 4.22
N THR A 73 -12.64 -15.98 2.94
CA THR A 73 -12.50 -15.05 1.82
C THR A 73 -13.86 -14.72 1.22
N ALA A 74 -14.09 -13.44 0.92
CA ALA A 74 -15.33 -12.99 0.28
C ALA A 74 -15.02 -12.00 -0.86
N ILE A 75 -15.75 -12.17 -1.97
CA ILE A 75 -15.81 -11.20 -3.06
C ILE A 75 -17.28 -10.80 -3.23
N THR A 76 -17.63 -9.58 -2.83
CA THR A 76 -19.02 -9.09 -2.87
C THR A 76 -19.09 -7.68 -3.44
N SER A 77 -20.20 -7.33 -4.09
CA SER A 77 -20.50 -5.94 -4.45
C SER A 77 -21.43 -5.32 -3.41
N PHE A 78 -21.05 -4.15 -2.90
CA PHE A 78 -21.84 -3.40 -1.93
C PHE A 78 -21.60 -1.89 -2.10
N LYS A 79 -22.70 -1.12 -2.21
CA LYS A 79 -22.68 0.36 -2.29
C LYS A 79 -21.71 0.93 -3.34
N LYS A 80 -21.71 0.34 -4.56
CA LYS A 80 -20.81 0.72 -5.68
C LYS A 80 -19.33 0.41 -5.47
N TYR A 81 -19.03 -0.51 -4.56
CA TYR A 81 -17.68 -1.03 -4.34
C TYR A 81 -17.67 -2.56 -4.38
N ILE A 82 -16.59 -3.12 -4.89
CA ILE A 82 -16.27 -4.54 -4.87
C ILE A 82 -15.33 -4.78 -3.69
N TRP A 83 -15.74 -5.64 -2.77
CA TRP A 83 -15.03 -6.00 -1.56
C TRP A 83 -14.36 -7.34 -1.80
N CYS A 84 -13.05 -7.31 -2.06
CA CYS A 84 -12.20 -8.48 -2.18
C CYS A 84 -11.44 -8.64 -0.86
N ILE A 85 -11.99 -9.39 0.08
CA ILE A 85 -11.45 -9.47 1.45
C ILE A 85 -11.11 -10.91 1.85
N GLY A 86 -10.01 -11.08 2.59
CA GLY A 86 -9.61 -12.34 3.19
C GLY A 86 -9.41 -12.17 4.69
N GLY A 87 -10.13 -12.95 5.47
CA GLY A 87 -9.96 -13.07 6.91
C GLY A 87 -8.92 -14.13 7.28
N GLY A 88 -8.32 -13.97 8.47
CA GLY A 88 -7.46 -15.00 9.05
C GLY A 88 -8.22 -16.03 9.90
N VAL A 89 -7.47 -17.00 10.42
CA VAL A 89 -8.00 -18.04 11.31
C VAL A 89 -8.59 -17.40 12.58
N ARG A 90 -9.72 -17.94 13.08
CA ARG A 90 -10.43 -17.45 14.28
C ARG A 90 -10.90 -15.98 14.19
N ASN A 91 -11.22 -15.49 12.99
CA ASN A 91 -11.70 -14.12 12.76
C ASN A 91 -10.73 -13.04 13.25
N LYS A 92 -9.43 -13.31 13.21
CA LYS A 92 -8.38 -12.34 13.52
C LYS A 92 -7.61 -12.00 12.26
N LEU A 93 -7.01 -10.81 12.23
CA LEU A 93 -6.21 -10.33 11.11
C LEU A 93 -7.04 -10.25 9.82
N GLY A 94 -6.41 -10.42 8.68
CA GLY A 94 -7.03 -10.33 7.36
C GLY A 94 -6.59 -9.09 6.61
N THR A 95 -6.45 -9.25 5.30
CA THR A 95 -6.15 -8.18 4.35
C THR A 95 -7.03 -8.30 3.11
N GLY A 96 -7.14 -7.21 2.36
CA GLY A 96 -7.93 -7.21 1.13
C GLY A 96 -7.98 -5.85 0.46
N PHE A 97 -8.84 -5.74 -0.54
CA PHE A 97 -9.07 -4.52 -1.29
C PHE A 97 -10.55 -4.20 -1.38
N ILE A 98 -10.88 -2.92 -1.27
CA ILE A 98 -12.20 -2.39 -1.59
C ILE A 98 -12.04 -1.49 -2.81
N ILE A 99 -12.73 -1.82 -3.89
CA ILE A 99 -12.44 -1.29 -5.23
C ILE A 99 -13.70 -0.66 -5.77
N LYS A 100 -13.61 0.57 -6.29
CA LYS A 100 -14.77 1.23 -6.90
C LYS A 100 -15.29 0.40 -8.07
N GLU A 101 -16.58 0.14 -8.10
CA GLU A 101 -17.21 -0.81 -9.04
C GLU A 101 -16.97 -0.47 -10.52
N LYS A 102 -16.75 0.82 -10.83
CA LYS A 102 -16.32 1.27 -12.17
C LYS A 102 -15.03 0.61 -12.69
N LEU A 103 -14.20 0.08 -11.77
CA LEU A 103 -12.94 -0.60 -12.09
C LEU A 103 -13.10 -2.13 -12.25
N LYS A 104 -14.31 -2.68 -12.09
CA LYS A 104 -14.57 -4.13 -12.16
C LYS A 104 -13.91 -4.80 -13.37
N ASN A 105 -14.13 -4.24 -14.55
CA ASN A 105 -13.62 -4.78 -15.82
C ASN A 105 -12.10 -4.57 -16.02
N LYS A 106 -11.46 -3.80 -15.12
CA LYS A 106 -10.01 -3.61 -15.09
C LYS A 106 -9.33 -4.59 -14.15
N ILE A 107 -10.04 -5.26 -13.24
CA ILE A 107 -9.44 -6.27 -12.37
C ILE A 107 -8.98 -7.45 -13.24
N VAL A 108 -7.68 -7.78 -13.16
CA VAL A 108 -7.07 -8.91 -13.87
C VAL A 108 -7.00 -10.13 -12.98
N ASP A 109 -6.62 -9.94 -11.72
CA ASP A 109 -6.37 -10.99 -10.75
C ASP A 109 -6.47 -10.40 -9.34
N TYR A 110 -6.88 -11.23 -8.38
CA TYR A 110 -6.88 -10.92 -6.96
C TYR A 110 -6.59 -12.20 -6.18
N ARG A 111 -5.65 -12.13 -5.24
CA ARG A 111 -5.19 -13.26 -4.45
C ARG A 111 -5.01 -12.88 -2.98
N ILE A 112 -5.50 -13.72 -2.09
CA ILE A 112 -5.11 -13.73 -0.68
C ILE A 112 -3.98 -14.74 -0.55
N ILE A 113 -2.77 -14.27 -0.25
CA ILE A 113 -1.61 -15.14 -0.07
C ILE A 113 -1.63 -15.73 1.34
N ASN A 114 -1.88 -14.87 2.32
CA ASN A 114 -2.15 -15.24 3.71
C ASN A 114 -2.94 -14.12 4.41
N GLU A 115 -3.20 -14.25 5.71
CA GLU A 115 -3.98 -13.28 6.48
C GLU A 115 -3.31 -11.90 6.64
N ARG A 116 -2.06 -11.74 6.18
CA ARG A 116 -1.25 -10.52 6.26
C ARG A 116 -0.80 -9.98 4.89
N LEU A 117 -1.07 -10.71 3.81
CA LEU A 117 -0.63 -10.35 2.46
C LEU A 117 -1.71 -10.69 1.43
N SER A 118 -2.13 -9.66 0.69
CA SER A 118 -3.03 -9.82 -0.46
C SER A 118 -2.50 -9.05 -1.65
N VAL A 119 -2.88 -9.51 -2.84
CA VAL A 119 -2.41 -8.94 -4.10
C VAL A 119 -3.60 -8.67 -4.99
N ILE A 120 -3.61 -7.51 -5.64
CA ILE A 120 -4.53 -7.22 -6.74
C ILE A 120 -3.75 -6.76 -7.96
N ARG A 121 -4.21 -7.21 -9.12
CA ARG A 121 -3.71 -6.80 -10.43
C ARG A 121 -4.82 -6.10 -11.20
N ILE A 122 -4.52 -4.91 -11.72
CA ILE A 122 -5.47 -4.07 -12.42
C ILE A 122 -4.87 -3.64 -13.76
N LYS A 123 -5.67 -3.66 -14.82
CA LYS A 123 -5.34 -3.08 -16.12
C LYS A 123 -5.23 -1.57 -15.95
N GLY A 124 -4.00 -1.06 -16.05
CA GLY A 124 -3.75 0.35 -16.34
C GLY A 124 -3.89 0.63 -17.83
N LYS A 125 -3.72 1.90 -18.20
CA LYS A 125 -3.81 2.36 -19.60
C LYS A 125 -2.64 1.86 -20.47
N CYS A 126 -1.44 1.81 -19.89
CA CYS A 126 -0.21 1.43 -20.61
C CYS A 126 0.45 0.16 -20.06
N ARG A 127 0.25 -0.12 -18.76
CA ARG A 127 0.85 -1.27 -18.05
C ARG A 127 -0.12 -1.81 -17.03
N LYS A 128 0.00 -3.08 -16.69
CA LYS A 128 -0.70 -3.66 -15.53
C LYS A 128 -0.10 -3.11 -14.25
N LEU A 129 -0.97 -2.77 -13.31
CA LEU A 129 -0.59 -2.35 -11.96
C LEU A 129 -0.82 -3.53 -11.02
N THR A 130 0.21 -3.89 -10.25
CA THR A 130 0.15 -4.90 -9.20
C THR A 130 0.35 -4.21 -7.87
N ILE A 131 -0.62 -4.37 -6.98
CA ILE A 131 -0.61 -3.77 -5.64
C ILE A 131 -0.58 -4.91 -4.63
N LEU A 132 0.47 -4.94 -3.81
CA LEU A 132 0.59 -5.81 -2.65
C LEU A 132 0.10 -5.01 -1.44
N ASN A 133 -0.87 -5.56 -0.73
CA ASN A 133 -1.38 -5.04 0.53
C ASN A 133 -0.78 -5.84 1.68
N VAL A 134 -0.01 -5.16 2.54
CA VAL A 134 0.79 -5.74 3.61
C VAL A 134 0.25 -5.36 4.99
N HIS A 135 0.22 -6.33 5.90
CA HIS A 135 0.14 -6.11 7.34
C HIS A 135 1.27 -6.85 8.05
N ALA A 136 2.42 -6.19 8.20
CA ALA A 136 3.61 -6.83 8.75
C ALA A 136 3.51 -7.07 10.25
N PHE A 137 4.36 -7.98 10.74
CA PHE A 137 4.46 -8.32 12.15
C PHE A 137 5.04 -7.18 13.00
N THR A 138 4.70 -7.18 14.29
CA THR A 138 5.29 -6.26 15.27
C THR A 138 6.72 -6.67 15.62
N GLU A 139 7.44 -5.77 16.28
CA GLU A 139 8.82 -6.02 16.75
C GLU A 139 8.93 -7.25 17.68
N GLU A 140 7.87 -7.56 18.42
CA GLU A 140 7.83 -8.66 19.40
C GLU A 140 7.72 -10.05 18.77
N THR A 141 7.41 -10.14 17.48
CA THR A 141 7.34 -11.44 16.79
C THR A 141 8.75 -12.03 16.64
N GLY A 142 8.88 -13.36 16.59
CA GLY A 142 10.15 -14.04 16.34
C GLY A 142 10.76 -13.68 14.97
N GLU A 143 12.09 -13.63 14.89
CA GLU A 143 12.79 -13.21 13.66
C GLU A 143 12.57 -14.17 12.48
N ASP A 144 12.49 -15.48 12.73
CA ASP A 144 12.25 -16.48 11.67
C ASP A 144 10.89 -16.26 10.99
N THR A 145 9.83 -16.04 11.78
CA THR A 145 8.50 -15.72 11.25
C THR A 145 8.51 -14.43 10.44
N LYS A 146 9.24 -13.39 10.89
CA LYS A 146 9.40 -12.16 10.13
C LYS A 146 10.16 -12.42 8.83
N GLN A 147 11.24 -13.19 8.85
CA GLN A 147 12.04 -13.48 7.67
C GLN A 147 11.20 -14.18 6.61
N THR A 148 10.54 -15.28 6.96
CA THR A 148 9.64 -16.02 6.04
C THR A 148 8.56 -15.12 5.45
N PHE A 149 8.02 -14.19 6.24
CA PHE A 149 7.03 -13.24 5.76
C PHE A 149 7.59 -12.28 4.70
N TYR A 150 8.81 -11.77 4.89
CA TYR A 150 9.46 -10.89 3.92
C TYR A 150 9.91 -11.64 2.66
N ASP A 151 10.38 -12.89 2.80
CA ASP A 151 10.67 -13.77 1.65
C ASP A 151 9.40 -13.97 0.81
N THR A 152 8.25 -14.20 1.46
CA THR A 152 6.95 -14.31 0.78
C THR A 152 6.59 -13.02 0.03
N ILE A 153 6.90 -11.83 0.58
CA ILE A 153 6.67 -10.55 -0.11
C ILE A 153 7.54 -10.44 -1.36
N GLU A 154 8.80 -10.87 -1.31
CA GLU A 154 9.72 -10.85 -2.45
C GLU A 154 9.33 -11.82 -3.57
N GLU A 155 8.77 -12.98 -3.22
CA GLU A 155 8.33 -13.99 -4.18
C GLU A 155 6.97 -13.69 -4.81
N SER A 156 6.12 -12.93 -4.11
CA SER A 156 4.74 -12.64 -4.54
C SER A 156 4.64 -12.01 -5.94
N PRO A 157 5.53 -11.09 -6.36
CA PRO A 157 5.57 -10.58 -7.72
C PRO A 157 6.16 -11.53 -8.76
N ASN A 158 7.04 -12.48 -8.37
CA ASN A 158 7.84 -13.31 -9.29
C ASN A 158 7.02 -14.30 -10.10
N ASN A 159 5.84 -14.69 -9.62
CA ASN A 159 4.90 -15.57 -10.33
C ASN A 159 4.15 -14.86 -11.48
N VAL A 160 4.68 -13.74 -11.99
CA VAL A 160 3.98 -12.86 -12.93
C VAL A 160 4.94 -12.32 -14.00
N ALA A 161 4.53 -12.38 -15.27
CA ALA A 161 5.32 -11.91 -16.41
C ALA A 161 5.84 -10.45 -16.22
N SER A 162 7.18 -10.30 -16.26
CA SER A 162 7.93 -9.16 -15.74
C SER A 162 7.90 -7.88 -16.60
N PHE A 163 7.54 -7.96 -17.88
CA PHE A 163 7.78 -6.86 -18.83
C PHE A 163 6.72 -5.74 -18.82
N ASP A 164 5.51 -5.99 -18.33
CA ASP A 164 4.36 -5.05 -18.43
C ASP A 164 3.76 -4.66 -17.07
N MET A 165 4.53 -4.79 -15.98
CA MET A 165 4.00 -4.66 -14.62
C MET A 165 4.65 -3.51 -13.84
N LYS A 166 3.83 -2.66 -13.23
CA LYS A 166 4.25 -1.73 -12.17
C LYS A 166 3.90 -2.37 -10.83
N ILE A 167 4.88 -2.49 -9.93
CA ILE A 167 4.67 -3.03 -8.59
C ILE A 167 4.56 -1.87 -7.60
N ILE A 168 3.57 -1.98 -6.73
CA ILE A 168 3.36 -1.10 -5.59
C ILE A 168 3.14 -1.99 -4.37
N ILE A 169 3.89 -1.75 -3.30
CA ILE A 169 3.66 -2.40 -2.02
C ILE A 169 3.19 -1.34 -1.05
N ILE A 170 2.02 -1.54 -0.46
CA ILE A 170 1.39 -0.57 0.44
C ILE A 170 0.83 -1.31 1.65
N GLY A 171 0.85 -0.66 2.81
CA GLY A 171 0.20 -1.24 3.97
C GLY A 171 0.79 -0.76 5.28
N ASP A 172 0.40 -1.46 6.35
CA ASP A 172 0.94 -1.28 7.69
C ASP A 172 2.14 -2.20 7.85
N PHE A 173 3.34 -1.62 7.92
CA PHE A 173 4.56 -2.40 8.06
C PHE A 173 5.04 -2.50 9.50
N ASN A 174 4.35 -1.88 10.47
CA ASN A 174 4.87 -1.75 11.84
C ASN A 174 6.34 -1.27 11.88
N ALA A 175 6.73 -0.49 10.86
CA ALA A 175 8.09 -0.07 10.58
C ALA A 175 8.22 1.40 10.94
N LYS A 176 9.31 1.75 11.62
CA LYS A 176 9.68 3.13 11.92
C LYS A 176 10.99 3.37 11.23
N ILE A 177 10.98 4.19 10.19
CA ILE A 177 12.18 4.52 9.41
C ILE A 177 12.74 5.83 9.95
N GLY A 178 14.04 5.90 10.19
CA GLY A 178 14.74 7.09 10.65
C GLY A 178 15.37 7.91 9.52
N LYS A 179 16.09 8.97 9.89
CA LYS A 179 16.89 9.83 9.01
C LYS A 179 18.37 9.47 9.05
N GLU A 180 18.72 8.21 9.22
CA GLU A 180 20.12 7.81 9.10
C GLU A 180 20.60 8.03 7.65
N GLU A 181 21.79 8.62 7.48
CA GLU A 181 22.26 9.04 6.16
C GLU A 181 22.35 7.89 5.15
N ARG A 182 22.73 6.69 5.64
CA ARG A 182 22.76 5.46 4.85
C ARG A 182 21.39 5.09 4.23
N ASN A 183 20.28 5.58 4.78
CA ASN A 183 18.94 5.30 4.31
C ASN A 183 18.44 6.32 3.28
N TYR A 184 19.15 7.43 3.05
CA TYR A 184 18.64 8.53 2.24
C TYR A 184 18.34 8.17 0.79
N GLU A 185 19.09 7.24 0.19
CA GLU A 185 18.80 6.79 -1.17
C GLU A 185 17.48 6.02 -1.27
N ILE A 186 17.17 5.22 -0.24
CA ILE A 186 16.05 4.28 -0.25
C ILE A 186 14.78 4.90 0.35
N ALA A 187 14.92 5.68 1.42
CA ALA A 187 13.80 6.27 2.13
C ALA A 187 13.71 7.80 1.99
N GLY A 188 14.82 8.50 1.73
CA GLY A 188 14.84 9.96 1.73
C GLY A 188 15.01 10.54 3.14
N LYS A 189 14.74 11.85 3.27
CA LYS A 189 15.13 12.65 4.45
C LYS A 189 13.94 13.14 5.30
N GLU A 190 12.70 12.87 4.88
CA GLU A 190 11.51 13.50 5.45
C GLU A 190 10.88 12.72 6.61
N SER A 191 11.55 11.71 7.15
CA SER A 191 11.05 10.93 8.30
C SER A 191 10.71 11.78 9.54
N LEU A 192 9.85 11.29 10.42
CA LEU A 192 9.59 11.89 11.74
C LEU A 192 10.65 11.53 12.80
N ARG A 193 11.54 10.58 12.54
CA ARG A 193 12.45 10.00 13.54
C ARG A 193 13.91 10.08 13.14
N ARG A 194 14.79 10.08 14.13
CA ARG A 194 16.25 10.02 13.92
C ARG A 194 16.74 8.63 13.56
N LYS A 195 16.22 7.60 14.24
CA LYS A 195 16.65 6.20 14.07
C LYS A 195 15.51 5.29 13.64
N SER A 196 15.86 4.29 12.85
CA SER A 196 15.01 3.20 12.41
C SER A 196 14.89 2.14 13.52
N ASN A 197 13.74 1.47 13.62
CA ASN A 197 13.63 0.21 14.38
C ASN A 197 14.04 -0.98 13.48
N LYS A 198 14.02 -2.21 14.01
CA LYS A 198 14.44 -3.40 13.25
C LYS A 198 13.51 -3.66 12.06
N ASN A 199 12.20 -3.50 12.24
CA ASN A 199 11.22 -3.55 11.15
C ASN A 199 11.48 -2.48 10.08
N GLY A 200 11.87 -1.27 10.50
CA GLY A 200 12.29 -0.19 9.61
C GLY A 200 13.50 -0.57 8.78
N GLN A 201 14.51 -1.17 9.41
CA GLN A 201 15.69 -1.66 8.70
C GLN A 201 15.33 -2.77 7.71
N ARG A 202 14.52 -3.74 8.12
CA ARG A 202 14.05 -4.84 7.26
C ARG A 202 13.30 -4.32 6.03
N LEU A 203 12.49 -3.28 6.20
CA LEU A 203 11.78 -2.64 5.08
C LEU A 203 12.74 -1.88 4.14
N ILE A 204 13.78 -1.26 4.68
CA ILE A 204 14.84 -0.63 3.88
C ILE A 204 15.61 -1.69 3.08
N ASP A 205 15.94 -2.82 3.70
CA ASP A 205 16.73 -3.91 3.09
C ASP A 205 15.92 -4.64 2.00
N LEU A 206 14.60 -4.71 2.12
CA LEU A 206 13.68 -5.26 1.10
C LEU A 206 13.68 -4.45 -0.23
N ALA A 207 13.89 -3.14 -0.15
CA ALA A 207 13.65 -2.25 -1.28
C ALA A 207 14.68 -2.40 -2.43
N PRO A 208 16.00 -2.47 -2.19
CA PRO A 208 17.01 -2.67 -3.23
C PRO A 208 16.81 -3.92 -4.10
N GLY A 209 16.46 -5.06 -3.50
CA GLY A 209 16.27 -6.34 -4.21
C GLY A 209 15.23 -6.25 -5.33
N ASN A 210 14.27 -5.32 -5.19
CA ASN A 210 13.18 -5.10 -6.13
C ASN A 210 13.28 -3.76 -6.89
N ARG A 211 14.44 -3.08 -6.84
CA ARG A 211 14.66 -1.72 -7.40
C ARG A 211 13.62 -0.69 -6.92
N MET A 212 13.15 -0.86 -5.69
CA MET A 212 12.13 -0.02 -5.07
C MET A 212 12.76 1.04 -4.18
N ILE A 213 11.94 2.04 -3.87
CA ILE A 213 12.21 3.06 -2.84
C ILE A 213 10.96 3.19 -1.95
N ILE A 214 11.15 3.71 -0.74
CA ILE A 214 10.09 3.99 0.22
C ILE A 214 9.59 5.42 -0.02
N LYS A 215 8.53 5.53 -0.82
CA LYS A 215 8.00 6.81 -1.29
C LYS A 215 7.40 7.65 -0.17
N THR A 216 6.80 7.03 0.86
CA THR A 216 6.16 7.77 1.97
C THR A 216 7.13 8.66 2.74
N ILE A 217 8.43 8.31 2.78
CA ILE A 217 9.48 9.05 3.48
C ILE A 217 10.18 10.07 2.55
N HIS A 218 10.00 9.97 1.24
CA HIS A 218 10.51 10.94 0.28
C HIS A 218 9.63 12.19 0.17
N LEU A 219 8.37 12.12 0.61
CA LEU A 219 7.41 13.20 0.45
C LEU A 219 7.59 14.29 1.51
N LYS A 220 7.85 15.51 1.05
CA LYS A 220 7.94 16.69 1.91
C LYS A 220 6.54 17.17 2.28
N HIS A 221 6.13 16.84 3.51
CA HIS A 221 4.88 17.28 4.11
C HIS A 221 5.12 17.92 5.48
N LYS A 222 4.11 18.62 6.00
CA LYS A 222 4.11 19.01 7.42
C LYS A 222 4.05 17.75 8.28
N ASP A 223 4.74 17.76 9.41
CA ASP A 223 4.85 16.57 10.27
C ASP A 223 3.50 16.04 10.74
N ILE A 224 2.51 16.92 10.98
CA ILE A 224 1.13 16.55 11.31
C ILE A 224 0.45 15.66 10.26
N HIS A 225 0.90 15.69 9.00
CA HIS A 225 0.35 14.88 7.91
C HIS A 225 1.15 13.59 7.64
N LYS A 226 2.33 13.44 8.27
CA LYS A 226 3.15 12.21 8.18
C LYS A 226 2.74 11.18 9.23
N GLN A 227 2.03 11.62 10.26
CA GLN A 227 1.62 10.81 11.39
C GLN A 227 0.51 9.86 10.98
N THR A 228 0.69 8.58 11.24
CA THR A 228 -0.29 7.55 10.89
C THR A 228 -0.75 6.74 12.08
N TRP A 229 -0.04 6.81 13.21
CA TRP A 229 -0.40 6.13 14.44
C TRP A 229 0.12 6.88 15.67
N ILE A 230 -0.70 6.88 16.72
CA ILE A 230 -0.38 7.42 18.05
C ILE A 230 -0.31 6.23 19.00
N SER A 231 0.78 6.13 19.75
CA SER A 231 0.94 5.09 20.77
C SER A 231 -0.09 5.15 21.89
N PRO A 232 -0.30 4.04 22.62
CA PRO A 232 -1.22 4.01 23.76
C PRO A 232 -0.90 5.08 24.83
N ASP A 233 0.37 5.43 24.98
CA ASP A 233 0.84 6.49 25.88
C ASP A 233 0.42 7.92 25.46
N LYS A 234 -0.19 8.08 24.26
CA LYS A 234 -0.60 9.34 23.62
C LYS A 234 0.52 10.36 23.36
N LYS A 235 1.78 10.00 23.60
CA LYS A 235 2.95 10.88 23.47
C LYS A 235 3.72 10.61 22.19
N THR A 236 3.74 9.35 21.73
CA THR A 236 4.63 8.94 20.66
C THR A 236 3.91 8.86 19.31
N LEU A 237 4.25 9.78 18.42
CA LEU A 237 3.72 9.84 17.05
C LEU A 237 4.57 8.96 16.13
N ASN A 238 3.93 8.16 15.29
CA ASN A 238 4.60 7.19 14.43
C ASN A 238 4.06 7.25 13.00
N GLN A 239 4.94 6.95 12.07
CA GLN A 239 4.65 6.72 10.66
C GLN A 239 4.96 5.24 10.41
N ILE A 240 3.92 4.42 10.32
CA ILE A 240 4.02 2.95 10.20
C ILE A 240 3.41 2.41 8.89
N TYR A 241 2.64 3.25 8.20
CA TYR A 241 2.21 2.93 6.84
C TYR A 241 3.24 3.40 5.85
N HIS A 242 3.61 2.50 4.95
CA HIS A 242 4.59 2.77 3.92
C HIS A 242 4.08 2.39 2.54
N LEU A 243 4.60 3.10 1.56
CA LEU A 243 4.41 2.84 0.14
C LEU A 243 5.79 2.61 -0.46
N LEU A 244 6.00 1.45 -1.04
CA LEU A 244 7.16 1.12 -1.86
C LEU A 244 6.74 1.13 -3.32
N ILE A 245 7.60 1.69 -4.16
CA ILE A 245 7.41 1.77 -5.60
C ILE A 245 8.76 1.67 -6.31
N GLU A 246 8.79 1.13 -7.52
CA GLU A 246 9.99 1.15 -8.37
C GLU A 246 10.56 2.58 -8.47
N LYS A 247 11.88 2.74 -8.29
CA LYS A 247 12.57 4.04 -8.30
C LYS A 247 12.25 4.88 -9.54
N LYS A 248 12.20 4.24 -10.73
CA LYS A 248 11.87 4.88 -12.02
C LYS A 248 10.43 5.44 -12.12
N ASN A 249 9.56 5.06 -11.19
CA ASN A 249 8.15 5.47 -11.13
C ASN A 249 7.86 6.42 -9.96
N MET A 250 8.86 6.84 -9.19
CA MET A 250 8.69 7.70 -8.01
C MET A 250 7.84 8.96 -8.27
N GLN A 251 8.04 9.60 -9.41
CA GLN A 251 7.38 10.80 -9.88
C GLN A 251 5.89 10.60 -10.20
N ASN A 252 5.44 9.34 -10.23
CA ASN A 252 4.05 8.99 -10.48
C ASN A 252 3.25 8.94 -9.18
N VAL A 253 3.84 9.18 -8.01
CA VAL A 253 3.13 9.23 -6.74
C VAL A 253 3.21 10.63 -6.15
N SER A 254 2.06 11.15 -5.74
CA SER A 254 1.87 12.48 -5.14
C SER A 254 1.10 12.39 -3.84
#